data_AF-A0A5T0D510-F1
#
_entry.id   AF-A0A5T0D510-F1
#
_cell.length_a   1.000
_cell.length_b   1.000
_cell.length_c   1.000
_cell.angle_alpha   90.00
_cell.angle_beta   90.00
_cell.angle_gamma   90.00
#
_symmetry.space_group_name_H-M   'P 1'
#
loop_
_entity.id
_entity.type
_entity.pdbx_description
1 polymer ?
#
loop_
_entity_poly.entity_id
_entity_poly.type
_entity_poly.pdbx_seq_one_letter_code
_entity_poly.pdbx_strand_id
1 'polypeptide(L)'
;HLSYKLGQALITNSKSILGYIRMPFVLSYIKDKHKFEQKAYEEKIKENPNLALPPLEAYPDYKEALKEKECFTYKLGEAFIKASKNWYGGGYIKFILKDVPRLKREFGKR
;
A
#
# COMPACT_ATOMS: atom_id res chain seq x y z
N HIS A 1 -5.70 4.49 -0.84
CA HIS A 1 -5.18 3.11 -0.96
C HIS A 1 -4.03 2.82 -0.01
N LEU A 2 -4.10 1.73 0.77
CA LEU A 2 -3.00 1.29 1.67
C LEU A 2 -1.73 0.94 0.89
N SER A 3 -1.86 0.19 -0.20
CA SER A 3 -0.72 -0.25 -1.03
C SER A 3 0.11 0.92 -1.51
N TYR A 4 -0.51 1.96 -2.07
CA TYR A 4 0.20 3.16 -2.51
C TYR A 4 0.98 3.83 -1.36
N LYS A 5 0.34 4.06 -0.21
CA LYS A 5 0.98 4.69 0.97
C LYS A 5 2.19 3.88 1.43
N LEU A 6 2.09 2.54 1.48
CA LEU A 6 3.20 1.66 1.85
C LEU A 6 4.31 1.66 0.79
N GLY A 7 3.97 1.56 -0.49
CA GLY A 7 4.92 1.63 -1.59
C GLY A 7 5.72 2.93 -1.59
N GLN A 8 5.05 4.06 -1.37
CA GLN A 8 5.69 5.36 -1.26
C GLN A 8 6.66 5.39 -0.07
N ALA A 9 6.24 4.89 1.09
CA ALA A 9 7.09 4.81 2.27
C ALA A 9 8.32 3.93 2.04
N LEU A 10 8.17 2.80 1.34
CA LEU A 10 9.31 1.92 0.98
C LEU A 10 10.31 2.65 0.07
N ILE A 11 9.84 3.38 -0.95
CA ILE A 11 10.71 4.13 -1.86
C ILE A 11 11.42 5.26 -1.12
N THR A 12 10.70 6.05 -0.32
CA THR A 12 11.29 7.19 0.40
C THR A 12 12.32 6.75 1.44
N ASN A 13 12.00 5.72 2.24
CA ASN A 13 12.88 5.28 3.31
C ASN A 13 14.07 4.43 2.83
N SER A 14 14.01 3.85 1.62
CA SER A 14 15.12 3.04 1.09
C SER A 14 16.30 3.86 0.55
N LYS A 15 16.22 5.20 0.59
CA LYS A 15 17.27 6.10 0.06
C LYS A 15 18.43 6.35 1.03
N SER A 16 18.34 5.92 2.29
CA SER A 16 19.40 6.13 3.28
C SER A 16 19.41 5.04 4.36
N ILE A 17 20.56 4.83 4.99
CA ILE A 17 20.73 3.86 6.09
C ILE A 17 19.78 4.20 7.25
N LEU A 18 19.69 5.47 7.65
CA LEU A 18 18.75 5.93 8.68
C LEU A 18 17.28 5.71 8.25
N GLY A 19 16.98 5.85 6.97
CA GLY A 19 15.68 5.54 6.41
C GLY A 19 15.32 4.07 6.60
N TYR A 20 16.23 3.14 6.32
CA TYR A 20 16.04 1.70 6.57
C TYR A 20 15.78 1.38 8.04
N ILE A 21 16.49 2.03 8.97
CA ILE A 21 16.27 1.84 10.42
C ILE A 21 14.88 2.34 10.84
N ARG A 22 14.42 3.47 10.28
CA ARG A 22 13.10 4.06 10.59
C ARG A 22 11.94 3.36 9.88
N MET A 23 12.21 2.67 8.78
CA MET A 23 11.21 2.10 7.87
C MET A 23 10.19 1.20 8.58
N PRO A 24 10.54 0.29 9.49
CA PRO A 24 9.56 -0.56 10.17
C PRO A 24 8.52 0.24 10.96
N PHE A 25 8.95 1.29 11.65
CA PHE A 25 8.07 2.16 12.43
C PHE A 25 7.11 2.95 11.54
N VAL A 26 7.62 3.51 10.43
CA VAL A 26 6.81 4.24 9.45
C VAL A 26 5.75 3.33 8.83
N LEU A 27 6.12 2.10 8.45
CA LEU A 27 5.19 1.14 7.85
C LEU A 27 4.11 0.69 8.84
N SER A 28 4.48 0.47 10.11
CA SER A 28 3.49 0.16 11.16
C SER A 28 2.51 1.31 11.36
N TYR A 29 3.02 2.54 11.51
CA TYR A 29 2.18 3.72 11.69
C TYR A 29 1.18 3.92 10.55
N ILE A 30 1.62 3.76 9.30
CA ILE A 30 0.73 3.88 8.13
C ILE A 30 -0.39 2.83 8.18
N LYS A 31 -0.06 1.59 8.54
CA LYS A 31 -1.02 0.50 8.66
C LYS A 31 -2.04 0.78 9.76
N ASP A 32 -1.58 1.19 10.94
CA ASP A 32 -2.43 1.43 12.10
C ASP A 32 -3.36 2.62 11.87
N LYS A 33 -2.81 3.73 11.33
CA LYS A 33 -3.60 4.90 10.94
C LYS A 33 -4.67 4.54 9.91
N HIS A 34 -4.32 3.75 8.89
CA HIS A 34 -5.30 3.36 7.87
C HIS A 34 -6.41 2.45 8.42
N LYS A 35 -6.09 1.58 9.37
CA LYS A 35 -7.09 0.75 10.07
C LYS A 35 -8.00 1.61 10.96
N PHE A 36 -7.43 2.59 11.63
CA PHE A 36 -8.19 3.54 12.45
C PHE A 36 -9.15 4.38 11.60
N GLU A 37 -8.67 4.94 10.48
CA GLU A 37 -9.51 5.69 9.52
C GLU A 37 -10.70 4.86 9.01
N GLN A 38 -10.50 3.58 8.71
CA GLN A 38 -11.57 2.67 8.29
C GLN A 38 -12.61 2.43 9.39
N LYS A 39 -12.17 2.15 10.61
CA LYS A 39 -13.08 1.96 11.76
C LYS A 39 -13.89 3.21 12.05
N ALA A 40 -13.25 4.37 12.07
CA ALA A 40 -13.92 5.65 12.31
C ALA A 40 -14.96 5.96 11.22
N TYR A 41 -14.71 5.54 9.98
CA TYR A 41 -15.69 5.66 8.90
C TYR A 41 -16.87 4.70 9.08
N GLU A 42 -16.60 3.44 9.42
CA GLU A 42 -17.66 2.45 9.71
C GLU A 42 -18.55 2.90 10.88
N GLU A 43 -17.97 3.47 11.94
CA GLU A 43 -18.71 4.02 13.08
C GLU A 43 -19.62 5.19 12.66
N LYS A 44 -19.12 6.13 11.83
CA LYS A 44 -19.92 7.23 11.30
C LYS A 44 -21.11 6.77 10.44
N ILE A 45 -20.93 5.71 9.64
CA ILE A 45 -22.04 5.14 8.86
C ILE A 45 -23.05 4.44 9.76
N LYS A 46 -22.61 3.77 10.83
CA LYS A 46 -23.52 3.14 11.81
C LYS A 46 -24.38 4.19 12.51
N GLU A 47 -23.82 5.34 12.83
CA GLU A 47 -24.55 6.46 13.43
C GLU A 47 -25.49 7.16 12.43
N ASN A 48 -25.05 7.34 11.19
CA ASN A 48 -25.85 7.96 10.13
C ASN A 48 -25.61 7.26 8.78
N PRO A 49 -26.52 6.33 8.38
CA PRO A 49 -26.39 5.58 7.13
C PRO A 49 -26.35 6.44 5.87
N ASN A 50 -26.90 7.67 5.92
CA ASN A 50 -26.90 8.59 4.78
C ASN A 50 -25.50 9.15 4.46
N LEU A 51 -24.51 8.97 5.35
CA LEU A 51 -23.11 9.36 5.12
C LEU A 51 -22.33 8.30 4.33
N ALA A 52 -22.95 7.16 4.01
CA ALA A 52 -22.29 6.12 3.23
C ALA A 52 -21.91 6.66 1.84
N LEU A 53 -20.61 6.64 1.56
CA LEU A 53 -20.10 6.98 0.25
C LEU A 53 -20.62 5.99 -0.80
N PRO A 54 -20.92 6.45 -2.02
CA PRO A 54 -21.27 5.56 -3.11
C PRO A 54 -20.10 4.61 -3.42
N PRO A 55 -20.37 3.47 -4.09
CA PRO A 55 -19.33 2.53 -4.49
C PRO A 55 -18.28 3.22 -5.37
N LEU A 56 -17.04 2.71 -5.38
CA LEU A 56 -15.92 3.33 -6.10
C LEU A 56 -16.22 3.49 -7.60
N GLU A 57 -17.00 2.57 -8.18
CA GLU A 57 -17.42 2.56 -9.58
C GLU A 57 -18.35 3.71 -9.94
N ALA A 58 -19.05 4.31 -8.97
CA ALA A 58 -19.95 5.44 -9.19
C ALA A 58 -19.21 6.77 -9.38
N TYR A 59 -17.91 6.82 -9.06
CA TYR A 59 -17.13 8.04 -9.22
C TYR A 59 -16.69 8.22 -10.69
N PRO A 60 -16.82 9.44 -11.25
CA PRO A 60 -16.47 9.70 -12.64
C PRO A 60 -15.01 9.40 -13.01
N ASP A 61 -14.09 9.50 -12.04
CA ASP A 61 -12.64 9.30 -12.18
C ASP A 61 -12.19 7.85 -11.88
N TYR A 62 -13.13 6.92 -11.68
CA TYR A 62 -12.81 5.53 -11.33
C TYR A 62 -11.87 4.86 -12.34
N LYS A 63 -12.09 5.11 -13.64
CA LYS A 63 -11.26 4.53 -14.72
C LYS A 63 -9.82 5.05 -14.66
N GLU A 64 -9.64 6.32 -14.32
CA GLU A 64 -8.35 6.95 -14.12
C GLU A 64 -7.67 6.41 -12.86
N ALA A 65 -8.40 6.28 -11.75
CA ALA A 65 -7.91 5.70 -10.50
C ALA A 65 -7.48 4.22 -10.66
N LEU A 66 -8.11 3.46 -11.55
CA LEU A 66 -7.69 2.10 -11.88
C LEU A 66 -6.29 2.07 -12.52
N LYS A 67 -5.93 3.07 -13.33
CA LYS A 67 -4.58 3.16 -13.93
C LYS A 67 -3.52 3.41 -12.87
N GLU A 68 -3.86 4.10 -11.77
CA GLU A 68 -2.94 4.30 -10.65
C GLU A 68 -2.50 2.97 -10.00
N LYS A 69 -3.37 1.95 -10.03
CA LYS A 69 -3.02 0.59 -9.56
C LYS A 69 -1.94 -0.08 -10.41
N GLU A 70 -1.72 0.40 -11.62
CA GLU A 70 -0.67 -0.07 -12.51
C GLU A 70 0.68 0.61 -12.25
N CYS A 71 0.76 1.64 -11.39
CA CYS A 71 2.03 2.29 -11.13
C CYS A 71 2.98 1.42 -10.27
N PHE A 72 4.29 1.64 -10.43
CA PHE A 72 5.33 0.91 -9.69
C PHE A 72 5.11 1.01 -8.17
N THR A 73 4.83 2.21 -7.66
CA THR A 73 4.62 2.48 -6.23
C THR A 73 3.49 1.62 -5.68
N TYR A 74 2.37 1.53 -6.39
CA TYR A 74 1.23 0.72 -5.98
C TYR A 74 1.59 -0.77 -5.96
N LYS A 75 2.19 -1.28 -7.04
CA LYS A 75 2.62 -2.68 -7.16
C LYS A 75 3.65 -3.08 -6.10
N LEU A 76 4.58 -2.20 -5.78
CA LEU A 76 5.56 -2.40 -4.73
C LEU A 76 4.89 -2.58 -3.36
N GLY A 77 3.93 -1.71 -3.04
CA GLY A 77 3.16 -1.82 -1.80
C GLY A 77 2.26 -3.07 -1.75
N GLU A 78 1.65 -3.47 -2.87
CA GLU A 78 0.90 -4.73 -2.95
C GLU A 78 1.79 -5.95 -2.67
N ALA A 79 2.97 -5.99 -3.30
CA ALA A 79 3.95 -7.04 -3.08
C ALA A 79 4.42 -7.08 -1.61
N PHE A 80 4.61 -5.91 -0.99
CA PHE A 80 4.94 -5.83 0.43
C PHE A 80 3.82 -6.37 1.33
N ILE A 81 2.57 -5.99 1.11
CA ILE A 81 1.42 -6.54 1.86
C ILE A 81 1.35 -8.06 1.73
N LYS A 82 1.57 -8.58 0.51
CA LYS A 82 1.61 -10.03 0.25
C LYS A 82 2.74 -10.71 1.03
N ALA A 83 3.91 -10.09 1.07
CA ALA A 83 5.05 -10.56 1.84
C ALA A 83 4.75 -10.60 3.35
N SER A 84 4.12 -9.55 3.87
CA SER A 84 3.71 -9.46 5.27
C SER A 84 2.70 -10.53 5.68
N LYS A 85 1.79 -10.94 4.79
CA LYS A 85 0.85 -12.04 5.06
C LYS A 85 1.56 -13.39 5.18
N ASN A 86 2.63 -13.60 4.42
CA ASN A 86 3.40 -14.84 4.38
C ASN A 86 4.77 -14.68 5.08
N TRP A 87 4.87 -13.83 6.11
CA TRP A 87 6.15 -13.50 6.73
C TRP A 87 6.86 -14.73 7.32
N TYR A 88 6.10 -15.63 7.94
CA TYR A 88 6.58 -16.90 8.51
C TYR A 88 7.05 -17.91 7.46
N GLY A 89 6.61 -17.77 6.20
CA GLY A 89 7.03 -18.58 5.07
C GLY A 89 8.15 -17.95 4.24
N GLY A 90 8.94 -17.04 4.83
CA GLY A 90 10.00 -16.32 4.11
C GLY A 90 9.49 -15.25 3.12
N GLY A 91 8.27 -14.75 3.31
CA GLY A 91 7.64 -13.77 2.44
C GLY A 91 8.51 -12.53 2.18
N TYR A 92 9.19 -12.01 3.21
CA TYR A 92 10.09 -10.86 3.06
C TYR A 92 11.38 -11.20 2.29
N ILE A 93 11.92 -12.41 2.44
CA ILE A 93 13.09 -12.86 1.67
C ILE A 93 12.73 -12.90 0.18
N LYS A 94 11.59 -13.52 -0.16
CA LYS A 94 11.06 -13.53 -1.52
C LYS A 94 10.81 -12.12 -2.04
N PHE A 95 10.25 -11.24 -1.21
CA PHE A 95 9.98 -9.85 -1.60
C PHE A 95 11.26 -9.12 -2.01
N ILE A 96 12.30 -9.18 -1.17
CA ILE A 96 13.56 -8.46 -1.39
C ILE A 96 14.34 -9.07 -2.57
N LEU A 97 14.44 -10.41 -2.64
CA LEU A 97 15.30 -11.08 -3.62
C LEU A 97 14.65 -11.34 -4.98
N LYS A 98 13.30 -11.41 -5.03
CA LYS A 98 12.57 -11.76 -6.26
C LYS A 98 11.58 -10.69 -6.69
N ASP A 99 10.67 -10.26 -5.82
CA ASP A 99 9.58 -9.38 -6.23
C ASP A 99 10.06 -7.95 -6.55
N VAL A 100 10.92 -7.36 -5.71
CA VAL A 100 11.47 -6.01 -5.94
C VAL A 100 12.34 -5.96 -7.21
N PRO A 101 13.30 -6.88 -7.45
CA PRO A 101 14.07 -6.88 -8.69
C PRO A 101 13.20 -7.10 -9.94
N ARG A 102 12.20 -7.98 -9.86
CA ARG A 102 11.25 -8.20 -10.96
C ARG A 102 10.47 -6.94 -11.29
N LEU A 103 9.88 -6.28 -10.29
CA LEU A 103 9.14 -5.03 -10.48
C LEU A 103 10.04 -3.93 -11.06
N LYS A 104 11.28 -3.79 -10.60
CA LYS A 104 12.23 -2.84 -11.19
C LYS A 104 12.51 -3.12 -12.68
N ARG A 105 12.58 -4.38 -13.09
CA ARG A 105 12.75 -4.75 -14.52
C ARG A 105 11.50 -4.50 -15.35
N GLU A 106 10.32 -4.77 -14.81
CA GLU A 106 9.05 -4.54 -15.51
C GLU A 106 8.80 -3.05 -15.76
N PHE A 107 9.11 -2.21 -14.77
CA PHE A 107 8.88 -0.76 -14.84
C PHE A 107 10.07 0.04 -15.38
N GLY A 108 11.29 -0.49 -15.33
CA GLY A 108 12.47 0.15 -15.94
C GLY A 108 12.63 -0.13 -17.44
N LYS A 109 11.80 -1.01 -18.02
CA LYS A 109 11.73 -1.29 -19.47
C LYS A 109 10.63 -0.50 -20.18
N ARG A 110 9.78 0.22 -19.43
CA ARG A 110 8.80 1.18 -19.95
C ARG A 110 9.43 2.56 -19.97
#